data_AF-A0A7V2TYP1-F1
#
_entry.id   AF-A0A7V2TYP1-F1
#
_cell.length_a   1.000
_cell.length_b   1.000
_cell.length_c   1.000
_cell.angle_alpha   90.00
_cell.angle_beta   90.00
_cell.angle_gamma   90.00
#
_symmetry.space_group_name_H-M   'P 1'
#
loop_
_entity.id
_entity.type
_entity.pdbx_description
1 polymer ?
#
loop_
_entity_poly.entity_id
_entity_poly.type
_entity_poly.pdbx_seq_one_letter_code
_entity_poly.pdbx_strand_id
1 'polypeptide(L)'
;MEKKSGKIPEALEKAVDQLAMKAMMVEADDLMTLGSILEQLEAIGPLTQEESLQPAGALGRALKRLVEKLILAEVPDSKGALELLARGVRLLQEKIAGSPGGKTAPEEKDFWESLAPLVPEEKPPSPEAAKGGDGESKADTTAKPPEAAGAFEQDLDLCNDFITEGLEHLQTIELQIINLEQSPDDKECINSIFRPFHTIKGVSGFLNLKEINHFSHSMESLLDEARNGRLKVHQGLIDFILEAVDVLKGMILDLKEQVKAGRIHPSPVDLGPYLRKIDQLRKGG
;
A
#
# COMPACT_ATOMS: atom_id res chain seq x y z
N MET A 1 -0.24 -28.30 -28.63
CA MET A 1 -0.59 -27.53 -27.41
C MET A 1 -0.15 -26.11 -27.65
N GLU A 2 -1.08 -25.26 -28.10
CA GLU A 2 -0.83 -23.84 -28.35
C GLU A 2 -0.49 -23.14 -27.03
N LYS A 3 0.67 -22.48 -26.99
CA LYS A 3 1.01 -21.57 -25.90
C LYS A 3 0.02 -20.41 -25.97
N LYS A 4 -0.93 -20.34 -25.02
CA LYS A 4 -1.74 -19.13 -24.82
C LYS A 4 -0.77 -18.00 -24.46
N SER A 5 -0.42 -17.18 -25.43
CA SER A 5 0.21 -15.90 -25.18
C SER A 5 -0.82 -15.08 -24.39
N GLY A 6 -0.64 -14.94 -23.08
CA GLY A 6 -1.48 -14.10 -22.24
C GLY A 6 -1.47 -12.69 -22.84
N LYS A 7 -2.63 -12.20 -23.27
CA LYS A 7 -2.74 -10.81 -23.72
C LYS A 7 -2.57 -9.93 -22.49
N ILE A 8 -1.64 -8.98 -22.54
CA ILE A 8 -1.56 -7.92 -21.54
C ILE A 8 -2.93 -7.25 -21.43
N PRO A 9 -3.47 -7.04 -20.22
CA PRO A 9 -4.71 -6.31 -20.05
C PRO A 9 -4.57 -4.87 -20.56
N GLU A 10 -5.48 -4.41 -21.44
CA GLU A 10 -5.49 -3.02 -21.94
C GLU A 10 -5.55 -1.99 -20.81
N ALA A 11 -6.22 -2.34 -19.71
CA ALA A 11 -6.26 -1.54 -18.49
C ALA A 11 -4.87 -1.38 -17.83
N LEU A 12 -4.02 -2.42 -17.89
CA LEU A 12 -2.67 -2.39 -17.34
C LEU A 12 -1.77 -1.46 -18.15
N GLU A 13 -1.79 -1.60 -19.48
CA GLU A 13 -1.01 -0.75 -20.39
C GLU A 13 -1.35 0.74 -20.18
N LYS A 14 -2.65 1.07 -20.16
CA LYS A 14 -3.13 2.43 -19.88
C LYS A 14 -2.71 2.94 -18.50
N ALA A 15 -2.78 2.11 -17.47
CA ALA A 15 -2.40 2.50 -16.11
C ALA A 15 -0.90 2.85 -16.03
N VAL A 16 -0.05 2.05 -16.67
CA VAL A 16 1.40 2.25 -16.66
C VAL A 16 1.81 3.46 -17.50
N ASP A 17 1.14 3.73 -18.62
CA ASP A 17 1.42 4.95 -19.41
C ASP A 17 1.07 6.23 -18.66
N GLN A 18 -0.07 6.24 -17.95
CA GLN A 18 -0.43 7.38 -17.11
C GLN A 18 0.54 7.57 -15.94
N LEU A 19 1.00 6.46 -15.34
CA LEU A 19 2.02 6.47 -14.31
C LEU A 19 3.34 7.06 -14.82
N ALA A 20 3.75 6.72 -16.04
CA ALA A 20 4.96 7.25 -16.67
C ALA A 20 4.91 8.77 -16.86
N MET A 21 3.78 9.31 -17.33
CA MET A 21 3.62 10.76 -17.48
C MET A 21 3.78 11.50 -16.14
N LYS A 22 3.18 10.97 -15.07
CA LYS A 22 3.28 11.59 -13.74
C LYS A 22 4.69 11.47 -13.15
N ALA A 23 5.31 10.30 -13.26
CA ALA A 23 6.66 10.07 -12.75
C ALA A 23 7.72 10.95 -13.42
N MET A 24 7.49 11.44 -14.64
CA MET A 24 8.40 12.39 -15.31
C MET A 24 8.27 13.83 -14.84
N MET A 25 7.10 14.22 -14.33
CA MET A 25 6.78 15.62 -14.01
C MET A 25 6.73 15.90 -12.51
N VAL A 26 6.77 14.86 -11.68
CA VAL A 26 6.65 14.98 -10.22
C VAL A 26 7.89 15.62 -9.60
N GLU A 27 7.66 16.53 -8.66
CA GLU A 27 8.69 17.14 -7.80
C GLU A 27 8.57 16.57 -6.38
N ALA A 28 9.63 16.67 -5.58
CA ALA A 28 9.71 15.99 -4.28
C ALA A 28 8.74 16.55 -3.24
N ASP A 29 8.33 17.81 -3.40
CA ASP A 29 7.35 18.52 -2.58
C ASP A 29 5.92 18.44 -3.15
N ASP A 30 5.72 17.85 -4.33
CA ASP A 30 4.41 17.63 -4.93
C ASP A 30 3.75 16.35 -4.38
N LEU A 31 3.29 16.45 -3.12
CA LEU A 31 2.56 15.38 -2.45
C LEU A 31 1.28 14.96 -3.18
N MET A 32 0.67 15.85 -3.97
CA MET A 32 -0.54 15.52 -4.73
C MET A 32 -0.22 14.52 -5.84
N THR A 33 0.82 14.81 -6.62
CA THR A 33 1.24 13.96 -7.72
C THR A 33 1.81 12.65 -7.19
N LEU A 34 2.57 12.68 -6.08
CA LEU A 34 3.04 11.47 -5.39
C LEU A 34 1.88 10.60 -4.90
N GLY A 35 0.85 11.17 -4.29
CA GLY A 35 -0.36 10.45 -3.88
C GLY A 35 -1.09 9.80 -5.06
N SER A 36 -1.19 10.51 -6.18
CA SER A 36 -1.83 9.97 -7.39
C SER A 36 -1.00 8.90 -8.10
N ILE A 37 0.34 8.98 -8.01
CA ILE A 37 1.26 7.92 -8.45
C ILE A 37 1.07 6.67 -7.59
N LEU A 38 0.96 6.84 -6.26
CA LEU A 38 0.72 5.75 -5.33
C LEU A 38 -0.59 5.01 -5.63
N GLU A 39 -1.68 5.75 -5.83
CA GLU A 39 -2.99 5.20 -6.21
C GLU A 39 -2.92 4.38 -7.50
N GLN A 40 -2.19 4.88 -8.52
CA GLN A 40 -2.00 4.14 -9.77
C GLN A 40 -1.18 2.86 -9.59
N LEU A 41 -0.13 2.90 -8.77
CA LEU A 41 0.68 1.72 -8.44
C LEU A 41 -0.16 0.66 -7.70
N GLU A 42 -1.10 1.08 -6.84
CA GLU A 42 -2.06 0.16 -6.21
C GLU A 42 -3.00 -0.50 -7.22
N ALA A 43 -3.49 0.26 -8.20
CA ALA A 43 -4.37 -0.27 -9.25
C ALA A 43 -3.65 -1.27 -10.19
N ILE A 44 -2.33 -1.16 -10.34
CA ILE A 44 -1.51 -2.07 -11.16
C ILE A 44 -1.33 -3.46 -10.49
N GLY A 45 -1.35 -3.52 -9.15
CA GLY A 45 -1.13 -4.77 -8.41
C GLY A 45 -2.09 -5.91 -8.78
N PRO A 46 -3.42 -5.70 -8.77
CA PRO A 46 -4.39 -6.72 -9.19
C PRO A 46 -4.27 -7.13 -10.67
N LEU A 47 -3.74 -6.25 -11.53
CA LEU A 47 -3.62 -6.48 -12.97
C LEU A 47 -2.37 -7.30 -13.35
N THR A 48 -1.45 -7.51 -12.42
CA THR A 48 -0.16 -8.20 -12.62
C THR A 48 -0.10 -9.57 -11.93
N GLN A 49 -1.26 -10.16 -11.59
CA GLN A 49 -1.36 -11.45 -10.91
C GLN A 49 -1.00 -12.65 -11.81
N GLU A 50 -1.11 -12.50 -13.14
CA GLU A 50 -0.73 -13.56 -14.08
C GLU A 50 0.76 -13.90 -13.96
N GLU A 51 1.11 -15.18 -14.07
CA GLU A 51 2.49 -15.68 -13.92
C GLU A 51 3.47 -14.96 -14.87
N SER A 52 3.04 -14.69 -16.11
CA SER A 52 3.83 -13.94 -17.10
C SER A 52 4.08 -12.48 -16.75
N LEU A 53 3.29 -11.91 -15.84
CA LEU A 53 3.37 -10.51 -15.39
C LEU A 53 4.00 -10.36 -14.01
N GLN A 54 4.41 -11.46 -13.35
CA GLN A 54 5.05 -11.42 -12.04
C GLN A 54 6.27 -10.47 -11.96
N PRO A 55 7.15 -10.39 -12.98
CA PRO A 55 8.22 -9.39 -12.98
C PRO A 55 7.73 -7.94 -12.98
N ALA A 56 6.64 -7.66 -13.70
CA ALA A 56 6.01 -6.33 -13.69
C ALA A 56 5.34 -6.05 -12.32
N GLY A 57 4.70 -7.05 -11.73
CA GLY A 57 4.13 -6.95 -10.39
C GLY A 57 5.17 -6.65 -9.30
N ALA A 58 6.36 -7.27 -9.38
CA ALA A 58 7.47 -6.99 -8.48
C ALA A 58 7.95 -5.54 -8.59
N LEU A 59 8.14 -5.03 -9.82
CA LEU A 59 8.48 -3.62 -10.04
C LEU A 59 7.39 -2.68 -9.51
N GLY A 60 6.12 -2.98 -9.76
CA GLY A 60 4.99 -2.18 -9.26
C GLY A 60 4.98 -2.05 -7.73
N ARG A 61 5.21 -3.15 -7.00
CA ARG A 61 5.32 -3.11 -5.53
C ARG A 61 6.54 -2.33 -5.05
N ALA A 62 7.69 -2.53 -5.70
CA ALA A 62 8.93 -1.85 -5.33
C ALA A 62 8.83 -0.33 -5.52
N LEU A 63 8.24 0.10 -6.63
CA LEU A 63 7.94 1.52 -6.90
C LEU A 63 6.93 2.08 -5.90
N LYS A 64 5.89 1.30 -5.55
CA LYS A 64 4.90 1.69 -4.55
C LYS A 64 5.61 2.06 -3.25
N ARG A 65 6.43 1.15 -2.71
CA ARG A 65 7.17 1.38 -1.45
C ARG A 65 8.11 2.59 -1.52
N LEU A 66 8.76 2.81 -2.66
CA LEU A 66 9.61 3.99 -2.85
C LEU A 66 8.80 5.30 -2.75
N VAL A 67 7.61 5.33 -3.37
CA VAL A 67 6.71 6.48 -3.34
C VAL A 67 6.13 6.70 -1.93
N GLU A 68 5.77 5.63 -1.22
CA GLU A 68 5.36 5.70 0.19
C GLU A 68 6.44 6.41 1.02
N LYS A 69 7.71 5.97 0.91
CA LYS A 69 8.84 6.59 1.62
C LYS A 69 9.12 8.04 1.22
N LEU A 70 8.90 8.39 -0.05
CA LEU A 70 8.96 9.78 -0.53
C LEU A 70 7.90 10.65 0.16
N ILE A 71 6.65 10.19 0.22
CA ILE A 71 5.54 10.90 0.88
C ILE A 71 5.79 11.05 2.39
N LEU A 72 6.40 10.04 3.01
CA LEU A 72 6.75 10.03 4.43
C LEU A 72 8.03 10.83 4.74
N ALA A 73 8.73 11.37 3.74
CA ALA A 73 10.04 12.01 3.87
C ALA A 73 11.10 11.10 4.56
N GLU A 74 11.02 9.79 4.34
CA GLU A 74 11.94 8.78 4.87
C GLU A 74 13.12 8.47 3.93
N VAL A 75 13.17 9.12 2.76
CA VAL A 75 14.29 9.02 1.84
C VAL A 75 15.30 10.13 2.10
N PRO A 76 16.60 9.83 2.24
CA PRO A 76 17.62 10.84 2.50
C PRO A 76 17.87 11.75 1.29
N ASP A 77 17.64 11.25 0.08
CA ASP A 77 17.73 11.99 -1.18
C ASP A 77 16.46 11.81 -2.00
N SER A 78 15.51 12.74 -1.84
CA SER A 78 14.25 12.72 -2.57
C SER A 78 14.43 12.87 -4.08
N LYS A 79 15.45 13.61 -4.53
CA LYS A 79 15.70 13.80 -5.97
C LYS A 79 16.20 12.50 -6.60
N GLY A 80 17.17 11.84 -5.97
CA GLY A 80 17.64 10.52 -6.38
C GLY A 80 16.52 9.47 -6.35
N ALA A 81 15.63 9.51 -5.35
CA ALA A 81 14.47 8.63 -5.28
C ALA A 81 13.45 8.88 -6.41
N LEU A 82 13.22 10.13 -6.83
CA LEU A 82 12.37 10.44 -7.99
C LEU A 82 13.00 9.98 -9.31
N GLU A 83 14.31 10.13 -9.48
CA GLU A 83 15.03 9.59 -10.64
C GLU A 83 14.93 8.06 -10.70
N LEU A 84 15.03 7.40 -9.54
CA LEU A 84 14.87 5.95 -9.41
C LEU A 84 13.43 5.52 -9.71
N LEU A 85 12.43 6.28 -9.28
CA LEU A 85 11.02 6.07 -9.62
C LEU A 85 10.81 6.12 -11.13
N ALA A 86 11.28 7.17 -11.81
CA ALA A 86 11.14 7.31 -13.25
C ALA A 86 11.80 6.13 -14.01
N ARG A 87 12.97 5.70 -13.55
CA ARG A 87 13.66 4.52 -14.09
C ARG A 87 12.88 3.22 -13.89
N GLY A 88 12.32 3.00 -12.70
CA GLY A 88 11.52 1.83 -12.41
C GLY A 88 10.23 1.77 -13.22
N VAL A 89 9.56 2.92 -13.44
CA VAL A 89 8.36 3.00 -14.29
C VAL A 89 8.69 2.66 -15.74
N ARG A 90 9.86 3.09 -16.24
CA ARG A 90 10.34 2.70 -17.57
C ARG A 90 10.58 1.18 -17.67
N LEU A 91 11.22 0.57 -16.66
CA LEU A 91 11.38 -0.88 -16.61
C LEU A 91 10.02 -1.60 -16.61
N LEU A 92 9.03 -1.04 -15.89
CA LEU A 92 7.67 -1.57 -15.85
C LEU A 92 7.00 -1.52 -17.23
N GLN A 93 7.11 -0.41 -17.97
CA GLN A 93 6.63 -0.29 -19.35
C GLN A 93 7.29 -1.33 -20.27
N GLU A 94 8.60 -1.55 -20.13
CA GLU A 94 9.33 -2.52 -20.96
C GLU A 94 8.89 -3.97 -20.70
N LYS A 95 8.66 -4.34 -19.43
CA LYS A 95 8.14 -5.67 -19.06
C LYS A 95 6.75 -5.90 -19.63
N ILE A 96 5.92 -4.86 -19.65
CA ILE A 96 4.55 -4.93 -20.16
C ILE A 96 4.54 -4.93 -21.70
N ALA A 97 5.41 -4.17 -22.36
CA ALA A 97 5.50 -4.14 -23.82
C ALA A 97 6.05 -5.45 -24.45
N GLY A 98 6.52 -6.42 -23.64
CA GLY A 98 6.99 -7.72 -24.11
C GLY A 98 8.27 -7.66 -24.95
N SER A 99 9.06 -6.59 -24.82
CA SER A 99 10.28 -6.42 -25.60
C SER A 99 11.31 -7.50 -25.20
N PRO A 100 11.70 -8.43 -26.10
CA PRO A 100 12.61 -9.51 -25.75
C PRO A 100 13.97 -8.91 -25.40
N GLY A 101 14.50 -9.32 -24.25
CA GLY A 101 15.75 -8.86 -23.70
C GLY A 101 16.88 -8.79 -24.72
N GLY A 102 17.62 -7.68 -24.66
CA GLY A 102 18.87 -7.51 -25.39
C GLY A 102 19.77 -6.41 -24.83
N LYS A 103 19.25 -5.45 -24.05
CA LYS A 103 20.04 -4.32 -23.50
C LYS A 103 19.77 -3.98 -22.02
N THR A 104 18.76 -4.57 -21.39
CA THR A 104 18.19 -4.05 -20.12
C THR A 104 18.48 -4.88 -18.88
N ALA A 105 19.12 -6.05 -18.99
CA ALA A 105 19.55 -6.83 -17.82
C ALA A 105 20.52 -6.06 -16.88
N PRO A 106 21.49 -5.26 -17.41
CA PRO A 106 22.32 -4.40 -16.57
C PRO A 106 21.53 -3.26 -15.93
N GLU A 107 20.59 -2.65 -16.67
CA GLU A 107 19.76 -1.55 -16.16
C GLU A 107 18.76 -2.02 -15.10
N GLU A 108 18.21 -3.21 -15.23
CA GLU A 108 17.33 -3.81 -14.21
C GLU A 108 18.14 -4.18 -12.96
N LYS A 109 19.31 -4.81 -13.12
CA LYS A 109 20.19 -5.13 -12.00
C LYS A 109 20.59 -3.89 -11.21
N ASP A 110 21.09 -2.86 -11.90
CA ASP A 110 21.53 -1.62 -11.27
C ASP A 110 20.36 -0.83 -10.65
N PHE A 111 19.13 -0.98 -11.17
CA PHE A 111 17.92 -0.46 -10.51
C PHE A 111 17.70 -1.12 -9.15
N TRP A 112 17.72 -2.46 -9.10
CA TRP A 112 17.50 -3.20 -7.85
C TRP A 112 18.61 -2.94 -6.82
N GLU A 113 19.87 -2.82 -7.26
CA GLU A 113 20.99 -2.44 -6.39
C GLU A 113 20.84 -1.02 -5.82
N SER A 114 20.35 -0.08 -6.63
CA SER A 114 20.07 1.30 -6.19
C SER A 114 18.85 1.41 -5.28
N LEU A 115 17.87 0.51 -5.43
CA LEU A 115 16.64 0.51 -4.64
C LEU A 115 16.80 -0.15 -3.27
N ALA A 116 17.62 -1.19 -3.16
CA ALA A 116 17.77 -1.99 -1.94
C ALA A 116 18.06 -1.18 -0.66
N PRO A 117 18.87 -0.10 -0.67
CA PRO A 117 19.08 0.74 0.52
C PRO A 117 17.83 1.50 0.98
N LEU A 118 16.90 1.80 0.06
CA LEU A 118 15.69 2.56 0.33
C LEU A 118 14.50 1.63 0.65
N VAL A 119 14.43 0.48 -0.03
CA VAL A 119 13.34 -0.49 0.10
C VAL A 119 13.93 -1.91 0.24
N PRO A 120 14.42 -2.29 1.44
CA PRO A 120 15.09 -3.58 1.65
C PRO A 120 14.13 -4.79 1.62
N GLU A 121 12.84 -4.53 1.82
CA GLU A 121 11.75 -5.52 1.81
C GLU A 121 11.55 -6.15 0.41
N GLU A 122 11.83 -5.38 -0.64
CA GLU A 122 11.50 -5.73 -2.02
C GLU A 122 12.72 -6.31 -2.73
N LYS A 123 12.51 -7.41 -3.46
CA LYS A 123 13.58 -8.17 -4.12
C LYS A 123 13.28 -8.35 -5.60
N PRO A 124 14.33 -8.46 -6.44
CA PRO A 124 14.15 -8.80 -7.84
C PRO A 124 13.42 -10.14 -7.99
N PRO A 125 12.58 -10.29 -9.03
CA PRO A 125 11.92 -11.56 -9.32
C PRO A 125 12.98 -12.64 -9.59
N SER A 126 12.98 -13.71 -8.80
CA SER A 126 13.97 -14.78 -8.93
C SER A 126 13.75 -15.55 -10.25
N PRO A 127 14.82 -15.85 -11.03
CA PRO A 127 14.70 -16.54 -12.32
C PRO A 127 14.17 -17.99 -12.24
N GLU A 128 14.03 -18.57 -11.05
CA GLU A 128 13.55 -19.95 -10.84
C GLU A 128 12.01 -20.11 -10.85
N ALA A 129 11.23 -19.02 -10.91
CA ALA A 129 9.76 -19.12 -10.99
C ALA A 129 9.23 -19.57 -12.36
N ALA A 130 10.08 -19.80 -13.37
CA ALA A 130 9.67 -20.23 -14.72
C ALA A 130 9.45 -21.75 -14.88
N LYS A 131 9.31 -22.50 -13.78
CA LYS A 131 8.93 -23.92 -13.82
C LYS A 131 7.86 -24.24 -12.79
N GLY A 132 6.64 -24.40 -13.31
CA GLY A 132 5.55 -25.10 -12.65
C GLY A 132 4.61 -24.13 -11.97
N GLY A 133 3.56 -23.74 -12.70
CA GLY A 133 2.39 -23.18 -12.08
C GLY A 133 1.77 -24.19 -11.11
N ASP A 134 1.14 -23.66 -10.08
CA ASP A 134 -0.13 -24.17 -9.60
C ASP A 134 -0.92 -23.00 -9.04
N GLY A 135 -1.99 -22.66 -9.77
CA GLY A 135 -3.07 -21.84 -9.24
C GLY A 135 -3.85 -22.62 -8.20
N GLU A 136 -4.17 -21.91 -7.12
CA GLU A 136 -5.21 -22.19 -6.14
C GLU A 136 -5.17 -23.52 -5.35
N SER A 137 -4.90 -23.30 -4.06
CA SER A 137 -5.26 -24.13 -2.92
C SER A 137 -6.67 -24.74 -3.04
N LYS A 138 -6.72 -26.08 -3.06
CA LYS A 138 -7.88 -26.87 -2.61
C LYS A 138 -7.47 -27.73 -1.42
N ALA A 139 -8.39 -27.77 -0.46
CA ALA A 139 -8.29 -28.48 0.82
C ALA A 139 -8.27 -30.02 0.72
N ASP A 140 -7.69 -30.62 1.77
CA ASP A 140 -7.91 -31.96 2.37
C ASP A 140 -7.36 -33.19 1.60
N THR A 141 -6.73 -34.24 2.15
CA THR A 141 -6.58 -34.78 3.52
C THR A 141 -5.38 -35.75 3.54
N THR A 142 -4.58 -35.80 4.62
CA THR A 142 -4.12 -36.99 5.40
C THR A 142 -2.77 -36.77 6.11
N ALA A 143 -2.80 -36.95 7.44
CA ALA A 143 -1.80 -36.66 8.49
C ALA A 143 -0.52 -37.53 8.43
N LYS A 144 0.65 -37.19 9.02
CA LYS A 144 0.99 -36.64 10.38
C LYS A 144 2.47 -36.06 10.39
N PRO A 145 2.99 -35.42 11.48
CA PRO A 145 3.74 -34.13 11.51
C PRO A 145 5.25 -34.33 11.89
N PRO A 146 6.14 -33.30 12.07
CA PRO A 146 5.91 -31.91 12.51
C PRO A 146 6.77 -30.79 11.87
N GLU A 147 6.20 -29.59 11.62
CA GLU A 147 6.97 -28.33 11.47
C GLU A 147 6.16 -27.02 11.68
N ALA A 148 4.88 -27.08 12.06
CA ALA A 148 3.96 -25.93 12.04
C ALA A 148 3.98 -24.97 13.24
N ALA A 149 4.83 -25.18 14.26
CA ALA A 149 4.83 -24.30 15.44
C ALA A 149 5.48 -22.94 15.15
N GLY A 150 6.60 -22.90 14.42
CA GLY A 150 7.39 -21.67 14.26
C GLY A 150 6.78 -20.63 13.31
N ALA A 151 6.11 -21.05 12.22
CA ALA A 151 5.54 -20.11 11.27
C ALA A 151 4.32 -19.36 11.83
N PHE A 152 3.48 -20.06 12.61
CA PHE A 152 2.32 -19.43 13.26
C PHE A 152 2.73 -18.54 14.43
N GLU A 153 3.76 -18.91 15.20
CA GLU A 153 4.32 -18.05 16.24
C GLU A 153 4.89 -16.74 15.64
N GLN A 154 5.59 -16.82 14.51
CA GLN A 154 6.17 -15.66 13.85
C GLN A 154 5.10 -14.69 13.30
N ASP A 155 3.98 -15.20 12.77
CA ASP A 155 2.85 -14.38 12.32
C ASP A 155 2.15 -13.68 13.51
N LEU A 156 2.08 -14.31 14.68
CA LEU A 156 1.49 -13.72 15.89
C LEU A 156 2.38 -12.64 16.49
N ASP A 157 3.71 -12.82 16.48
CA ASP A 157 4.65 -11.81 16.94
C ASP A 157 4.57 -10.53 16.08
N LEU A 158 4.54 -10.68 14.75
CA LEU A 158 4.33 -9.55 13.84
C LEU A 158 2.98 -8.85 14.06
N CYS A 159 1.94 -9.60 14.40
CA CYS A 159 0.65 -9.02 14.77
C CYS A 159 0.74 -8.24 16.09
N ASN A 160 1.50 -8.72 17.09
CA ASN A 160 1.70 -8.00 18.35
C ASN A 160 2.46 -6.68 18.17
N ASP A 161 3.47 -6.67 17.30
CA ASP A 161 4.20 -5.45 16.93
C ASP A 161 3.25 -4.46 16.26
N PHE A 162 2.48 -4.92 15.26
CA PHE A 162 1.45 -4.11 14.61
C PHE A 162 0.40 -3.56 15.58
N ILE A 163 -0.06 -4.35 16.55
CA ILE A 163 -1.02 -3.89 17.57
C ILE A 163 -0.41 -2.75 18.39
N THR A 164 0.86 -2.88 18.78
CA THR A 164 1.53 -1.88 19.62
C THR A 164 1.73 -0.59 18.83
N GLU A 165 2.37 -0.68 17.66
CA GLU A 165 2.64 0.47 16.78
C GLU A 165 1.35 1.13 16.28
N GLY A 166 0.35 0.32 15.91
CA GLY A 166 -0.95 0.80 15.46
C GLY A 166 -1.65 1.63 16.53
N LEU A 167 -1.60 1.23 17.80
CA LEU A 167 -2.18 2.03 18.89
C LEU A 167 -1.42 3.34 19.13
N GLU A 168 -0.09 3.35 18.99
CA GLU A 168 0.73 4.57 19.09
C GLU A 168 0.45 5.54 17.94
N HIS A 169 0.27 5.02 16.73
CA HIS A 169 -0.16 5.78 15.55
C HIS A 169 -1.53 6.43 15.76
N LEU A 170 -2.50 5.69 16.29
CA LEU A 170 -3.83 6.23 16.60
C LEU A 170 -3.76 7.33 17.67
N GLN A 171 -2.95 7.16 18.72
CA GLN A 171 -2.72 8.21 19.71
C GLN A 171 -2.09 9.46 19.11
N THR A 172 -1.14 9.29 18.18
CA THR A 172 -0.54 10.41 17.45
C THR A 172 -1.60 11.18 16.66
N ILE A 173 -2.51 10.47 15.99
CA ILE A 173 -3.63 11.08 15.26
C ILE A 173 -4.53 11.88 16.23
N GLU A 174 -4.92 11.30 17.37
CA GLU A 174 -5.78 11.96 18.37
C GLU A 174 -5.18 13.31 18.81
N LEU A 175 -3.86 13.37 19.02
CA LEU A 175 -3.16 14.61 19.38
C LEU A 175 -3.16 15.64 18.25
N GLN A 176 -2.96 15.20 17.01
CA GLN A 176 -2.94 16.10 15.86
C GLN A 176 -4.33 16.65 15.53
N ILE A 177 -5.39 15.89 15.79
CA ILE A 177 -6.75 16.37 15.59
C ILE A 177 -7.06 17.62 16.42
N ILE A 178 -6.55 17.71 17.65
CA ILE A 178 -6.72 18.90 18.50
C ILE A 178 -6.08 20.14 17.84
N ASN A 179 -4.93 19.96 17.18
CA ASN A 179 -4.27 21.03 16.43
C ASN A 179 -5.07 21.38 15.17
N LEU A 180 -5.63 20.37 14.49
CA LEU A 180 -6.44 20.55 13.29
C LEU A 180 -7.74 21.31 13.58
N GLU A 181 -8.35 21.13 14.75
CA GLU A 181 -9.52 21.91 15.19
C GLU A 181 -9.21 23.40 15.31
N GLN A 182 -8.00 23.73 15.77
CA GLN A 182 -7.56 25.13 15.91
C GLN A 182 -7.13 25.74 14.58
N SER A 183 -6.53 24.93 13.72
CA SER A 183 -5.98 25.34 12.43
C SER A 183 -6.40 24.39 11.30
N PRO A 184 -7.66 24.44 10.83
CA PRO A 184 -8.18 23.49 9.83
C PRO A 184 -7.47 23.53 8.47
N ASP A 185 -6.86 24.65 8.13
CA ASP A 185 -6.13 24.85 6.86
C ASP A 185 -4.63 24.48 6.97
N ASP A 186 -4.17 24.00 8.13
CA ASP A 186 -2.77 23.61 8.35
C ASP A 186 -2.46 22.26 7.69
N LYS A 187 -1.84 22.34 6.51
CA LYS A 187 -1.43 21.16 5.74
C LYS A 187 -0.45 20.25 6.48
N GLU A 188 0.44 20.80 7.31
CA GLU A 188 1.37 19.96 8.08
C GLU A 188 0.64 19.15 9.14
N CYS A 189 -0.41 19.73 9.73
CA CYS A 189 -1.28 19.01 10.65
C CYS A 189 -2.05 17.88 9.93
N ILE A 190 -2.64 18.16 8.76
CA ILE A 190 -3.32 17.12 7.95
C ILE A 190 -2.34 16.02 7.53
N ASN A 191 -1.13 16.38 7.09
CA ASN A 191 -0.08 15.42 6.76
C ASN A 191 0.30 14.55 7.97
N SER A 192 0.40 15.13 9.16
CA SER A 192 0.72 14.41 10.40
C SER A 192 -0.39 13.44 10.83
N ILE A 193 -1.62 13.63 10.38
CA ILE A 193 -2.74 12.68 10.54
C ILE A 193 -2.73 11.63 9.43
N PHE A 194 -2.46 12.04 8.19
CA PHE A 194 -2.41 11.16 7.02
C PHE A 194 -1.35 10.05 7.16
N ARG A 195 -0.13 10.40 7.60
CA ARG A 195 1.00 9.44 7.66
C ARG A 195 0.69 8.20 8.53
N PRO A 196 0.18 8.34 9.78
CA PRO A 196 -0.24 7.19 10.57
C PRO A 196 -1.29 6.29 9.90
N PHE A 197 -2.32 6.85 9.24
CA PHE A 197 -3.30 6.05 8.50
C PHE A 197 -2.64 5.26 7.36
N HIS A 198 -1.71 5.89 6.66
CA HIS A 198 -0.96 5.26 5.57
C HIS A 198 -0.08 4.09 6.05
N THR A 199 0.62 4.26 7.17
CA THR A 199 1.39 3.18 7.79
C THR A 199 0.48 2.04 8.24
N ILE A 200 -0.63 2.34 8.92
CA ILE A 200 -1.62 1.33 9.33
C ILE A 200 -2.15 0.55 8.11
N LYS A 201 -2.48 1.24 7.01
CA LYS A 201 -2.86 0.58 5.74
C LYS A 201 -1.75 -0.34 5.24
N GLY A 202 -0.52 0.16 5.15
CA GLY A 202 0.62 -0.59 4.62
C GLY A 202 0.90 -1.89 5.40
N VAL A 203 0.95 -1.80 6.73
CA VAL A 203 1.26 -2.96 7.60
C VAL A 203 0.07 -3.92 7.68
N SER A 204 -1.16 -3.42 7.78
CA SER A 204 -2.35 -4.28 7.79
C SER A 204 -2.54 -5.06 6.48
N GLY A 205 -2.12 -4.50 5.34
CA GLY A 205 -2.10 -5.19 4.05
C GLY A 205 -1.09 -6.35 4.02
N PHE A 206 0.10 -6.13 4.59
CA PHE A 206 1.13 -7.17 4.73
C PHE A 206 0.68 -8.32 5.64
N LEU A 207 0.02 -8.00 6.75
CA LEU A 207 -0.52 -8.99 7.70
C LEU A 207 -1.87 -9.59 7.27
N ASN A 208 -2.35 -9.26 6.06
CA ASN A 208 -3.64 -9.73 5.52
C ASN A 208 -4.85 -9.42 6.44
N LEU A 209 -4.78 -8.31 7.18
CA LEU A 209 -5.84 -7.79 8.05
C LEU A 209 -6.83 -6.97 7.23
N LYS A 210 -7.61 -7.67 6.41
CA LYS A 210 -8.43 -7.09 5.33
C LYS A 210 -9.33 -5.93 5.75
N GLU A 211 -10.07 -6.07 6.84
CA GLU A 211 -11.01 -5.04 7.29
C GLU A 211 -10.27 -3.77 7.75
N ILE A 212 -9.18 -3.93 8.50
CA ILE A 212 -8.35 -2.81 8.96
C ILE A 212 -7.73 -2.10 7.75
N ASN A 213 -7.20 -2.88 6.80
CA ASN A 213 -6.61 -2.36 5.57
C ASN A 213 -7.63 -1.58 4.73
N HIS A 214 -8.82 -2.13 4.55
CA HIS A 214 -9.87 -1.49 3.76
C HIS A 214 -10.33 -0.16 4.36
N PHE A 215 -10.53 -0.13 5.69
CA PHE A 215 -10.98 1.08 6.37
C PHE A 215 -9.90 2.15 6.44
N SER A 216 -8.66 1.76 6.76
CA SER A 216 -7.51 2.69 6.76
C SER A 216 -7.23 3.28 5.37
N HIS A 217 -7.35 2.50 4.30
CA HIS A 217 -7.28 3.02 2.93
C HIS A 217 -8.38 4.05 2.67
N SER A 218 -9.62 3.78 3.05
CA SER A 218 -10.73 4.72 2.83
C SER A 218 -10.50 6.07 3.55
N MET A 219 -9.94 6.03 4.76
CA MET A 219 -9.53 7.22 5.50
C MET A 219 -8.34 7.93 4.87
N GLU A 220 -7.34 7.18 4.41
CA GLU A 220 -6.18 7.71 3.68
C GLU A 220 -6.63 8.49 2.43
N SER A 221 -7.53 7.94 1.62
CA SER A 221 -8.04 8.64 0.42
C SER A 221 -8.80 9.93 0.78
N LEU A 222 -9.60 9.92 1.84
CA LEU A 222 -10.32 11.10 2.31
C LEU A 222 -9.35 12.21 2.77
N LEU A 223 -8.32 11.84 3.52
CA LEU A 223 -7.28 12.76 3.99
C LEU A 223 -6.37 13.24 2.85
N ASP A 224 -6.13 12.42 1.83
CA ASP A 224 -5.42 12.83 0.63
C ASP A 224 -6.17 13.94 -0.12
N GLU A 225 -7.49 13.84 -0.24
CA GLU A 225 -8.30 14.92 -0.81
C GLU A 225 -8.23 16.19 0.04
N ALA A 226 -8.25 16.06 1.37
CA ALA A 226 -8.16 17.20 2.28
C ALA A 226 -6.82 17.94 2.20
N ARG A 227 -5.69 17.23 2.29
CA ARG A 227 -4.35 17.85 2.19
C ARG A 227 -4.09 18.49 0.82
N ASN A 228 -4.73 17.95 -0.21
CA ASN A 228 -4.66 18.45 -1.57
C ASN A 228 -5.64 19.59 -1.85
N GLY A 229 -6.39 20.06 -0.85
CA GLY A 229 -7.37 21.13 -0.98
C GLY A 229 -8.57 20.79 -1.87
N ARG A 230 -8.76 19.51 -2.21
CA ARG A 230 -9.94 19.01 -2.95
C ARG A 230 -11.15 18.82 -2.04
N LEU A 231 -10.90 18.61 -0.75
CA LEU A 231 -11.91 18.56 0.31
C LEU A 231 -11.59 19.61 1.36
N LYS A 232 -12.56 20.46 1.71
CA LYS A 232 -12.37 21.47 2.75
C LYS A 232 -12.45 20.84 4.13
N VAL A 233 -11.49 21.12 5.00
CA VAL A 233 -11.54 20.70 6.40
C VAL A 233 -12.57 21.55 7.15
N HIS A 234 -13.55 20.88 7.73
CA HIS A 234 -14.61 21.49 8.55
C HIS A 234 -14.89 20.58 9.74
N GLN A 235 -15.63 21.08 10.75
CA GLN A 235 -15.89 20.33 11.99
C GLN A 235 -16.41 18.91 11.75
N GLY A 236 -17.42 18.74 10.88
CA GLY A 236 -17.94 17.41 10.56
C GLY A 236 -16.93 16.41 9.94
N LEU A 237 -15.88 16.89 9.25
CA LEU A 237 -14.78 16.02 8.78
C LEU A 237 -13.90 15.64 9.97
N ILE A 238 -13.54 16.61 10.80
CA ILE A 238 -12.73 16.38 12.01
C ILE A 238 -13.40 15.38 12.95
N ASP A 239 -14.69 15.58 13.24
CA ASP A 239 -15.49 14.66 14.06
C ASP A 239 -15.49 13.24 13.49
N PHE A 240 -15.52 13.13 12.15
CA PHE A 240 -15.47 11.84 11.48
C PHE A 240 -14.09 11.18 11.52
N ILE A 241 -13.00 11.96 11.45
CA ILE A 241 -11.65 11.42 11.63
C ILE A 241 -11.51 10.84 13.05
N LEU A 242 -12.04 11.51 14.08
CA LEU A 242 -12.08 10.96 15.44
C LEU A 242 -12.87 9.65 15.52
N GLU A 243 -14.06 9.63 14.94
CA GLU A 243 -14.89 8.41 14.88
C GLU A 243 -14.16 7.26 14.17
N ALA A 244 -13.44 7.55 13.09
CA ALA A 244 -12.64 6.55 12.38
C ALA A 244 -11.46 6.03 13.21
N VAL A 245 -10.81 6.90 14.00
CA VAL A 245 -9.78 6.49 14.96
C VAL A 245 -10.35 5.53 15.99
N ASP A 246 -11.53 5.82 16.55
CA ASP A 246 -12.20 4.95 17.53
C ASP A 246 -12.54 3.58 16.93
N VAL A 247 -13.04 3.55 15.69
CA VAL A 247 -13.33 2.29 14.99
C VAL A 247 -12.05 1.47 14.78
N LEU A 248 -10.99 2.08 14.25
CA LEU A 248 -9.71 1.37 14.04
C LEU A 248 -9.13 0.86 15.36
N LYS A 249 -9.20 1.66 16.42
CA LYS A 249 -8.77 1.28 17.77
C LYS A 249 -9.54 0.05 18.25
N GLY A 250 -10.86 0.03 18.06
CA GLY A 250 -11.71 -1.12 18.36
C GLY A 250 -11.28 -2.37 17.60
N MET A 251 -11.00 -2.26 16.30
CA MET A 251 -10.55 -3.37 15.46
C MET A 251 -9.17 -3.90 15.88
N ILE A 252 -8.22 -3.02 16.24
CA ILE A 252 -6.89 -3.41 16.72
C ILE A 252 -6.97 -4.08 18.10
N LEU A 253 -7.86 -3.61 18.98
CA LEU A 253 -8.09 -4.24 20.28
C LEU A 253 -8.77 -5.62 20.15
N ASP A 254 -9.70 -5.77 19.21
CA ASP A 254 -10.28 -7.09 18.89
C ASP A 254 -9.20 -8.05 18.37
N LEU A 255 -8.34 -7.58 17.45
CA LEU A 255 -7.18 -8.35 16.98
C LEU A 255 -6.26 -8.77 18.14
N LYS A 256 -6.04 -7.89 19.12
CA LYS A 256 -5.24 -8.22 20.31
C LYS A 256 -5.81 -9.40 21.10
N GLU A 257 -7.13 -9.45 21.28
CA GLU A 257 -7.78 -10.58 21.96
C GLU A 257 -7.72 -11.87 21.13
N GLN A 258 -7.84 -11.75 19.81
CA GLN A 258 -7.68 -12.86 18.86
C GLN A 258 -6.26 -13.45 18.85
N VAL A 259 -5.24 -12.60 18.85
CA VAL A 259 -3.82 -13.00 18.94
C VAL A 259 -3.55 -13.72 20.25
N LYS A 260 -4.07 -13.22 21.39
CA LYS A 260 -3.99 -13.93 22.68
C LYS A 260 -4.69 -15.29 22.68
N ALA A 261 -5.80 -15.41 21.95
CA ALA A 261 -6.52 -16.67 21.78
C ALA A 261 -5.83 -17.63 20.77
N GLY A 262 -4.77 -17.17 20.10
CA GLY A 262 -4.04 -17.93 19.09
C GLY A 262 -4.86 -18.20 17.83
N ARG A 263 -5.86 -17.36 17.52
CA ARG A 263 -6.70 -17.49 16.32
C ARG A 263 -7.17 -16.12 15.83
N ILE A 264 -6.86 -15.81 14.57
CA ILE A 264 -7.30 -14.58 13.90
C ILE A 264 -8.54 -14.88 13.05
N HIS A 265 -9.56 -14.04 13.17
CA HIS A 265 -10.82 -14.11 12.45
C HIS A 265 -11.16 -12.73 11.88
N PRO A 266 -11.98 -12.66 10.81
CA PRO A 266 -12.48 -11.39 10.31
C PRO A 266 -13.19 -10.60 11.42
N SER A 267 -12.91 -9.30 11.51
CA SER A 267 -13.54 -8.42 12.48
C SER A 267 -15.05 -8.36 12.24
N PRO A 268 -15.90 -8.41 13.29
CA PRO A 268 -17.36 -8.38 13.14
C PRO A 268 -17.93 -6.98 12.86
N VAL A 269 -17.09 -5.95 12.76
CA VAL A 269 -17.51 -4.55 12.60
C VAL A 269 -18.14 -4.33 11.22
N ASP A 270 -19.37 -3.82 11.18
CA ASP A 270 -19.99 -3.35 9.94
C ASP A 270 -19.39 -1.98 9.54
N LEU A 271 -18.53 -1.99 8.53
CA LEU A 271 -17.92 -0.76 7.99
C LEU A 271 -18.86 0.05 7.08
N GLY A 272 -19.98 -0.54 6.64
CA GLY A 272 -20.89 0.07 5.68
C GLY A 272 -21.38 1.48 6.06
N PRO A 273 -21.77 1.76 7.32
CA PRO A 273 -22.15 3.10 7.75
C PRO A 273 -21.04 4.15 7.59
N TYR A 274 -19.80 3.80 7.93
CA TYR A 274 -18.66 4.71 7.88
C TYR A 274 -18.24 5.00 6.44
N LEU A 275 -18.23 3.98 5.58
CA LEU A 275 -17.93 4.16 4.15
C LEU A 275 -18.96 5.07 3.46
N ARG A 276 -20.25 4.94 3.81
CA ARG A 276 -21.29 5.86 3.33
C ARG A 276 -21.07 7.30 3.82
N LYS A 277 -20.56 7.48 5.05
CA LYS A 277 -20.27 8.79 5.62
C LYS A 277 -19.08 9.46 4.90
N ILE A 278 -18.06 8.69 4.51
CA ILE A 278 -16.96 9.18 3.63
C ILE A 278 -17.52 9.75 2.34
N ASP A 279 -18.40 9.02 1.66
CA ASP A 279 -19.03 9.48 0.41
C ASP A 279 -19.89 10.73 0.60
N GLN A 280 -20.52 10.89 1.76
CA GLN A 280 -21.30 12.09 2.08
C GLN A 280 -20.40 13.30 2.30
N LEU A 281 -19.30 13.14 3.05
CA LEU A 281 -18.31 14.20 3.29
C LEU A 281 -17.70 14.71 1.98
N ARG A 282 -17.38 13.80 1.05
CA ARG A 282 -16.89 14.14 -0.30
C ARG A 282 -17.87 14.97 -1.13
N LYS A 283 -19.17 14.77 -0.96
CA LYS A 283 -20.23 15.46 -1.72
C LYS A 283 -20.71 16.75 -1.07
N GLY A 284 -20.42 16.94 0.21
CA GLY A 284 -20.88 18.07 1.03
C GLY A 284 -19.86 19.19 1.23
N GLY A 285 -18.68 19.09 0.60
CA GLY A 285 -17.60 20.08 0.64
C GLY A 285 -17.82 21.28 -0.30
#